data_AF-F3GKS4-F1
#
_entry.id   AF-F3GKS4-F1
#
_cell.length_a   1.000
_cell.length_b   1.000
_cell.length_c   1.000
_cell.angle_alpha   90.00
_cell.angle_beta   90.00
_cell.angle_gamma   90.00
#
_symmetry.space_group_name_H-M   'P 1'
#
loop_
_entity.id
_entity.type
_entity.pdbx_description
1 polymer ?
#
loop_
_entity_poly.entity_id
_entity_poly.type
_entity_poly.pdbx_seq_one_letter_code
_entity_poly.pdbx_strand_id
1 'polypeptide(L)'
;VLKVSADQKQLQNSDYLAQPKERRALIQDAAYRLERYRANGLERDTQRSQRSFELLQAINQNPPPQLDIPRPGLPEEGHESRTWQLGAGTRSDKAFAEYGLRMAYHDLNDNAYGFPLGAQIEILQLKVRQYEGNDWQVQQLDLATIRSLTPRTELLKPWSWQVTGGLERVLGKHGDENLVSRVN
;
A
#
# COMPACT_ATOMS: atom_id res chain seq x y z
N VAL A 1 20.34 -9.19 -12.11
CA VAL A 1 19.39 -9.63 -11.06
C VAL A 1 18.25 -10.46 -11.63
N LEU A 2 17.33 -9.90 -12.44
CA LEU A 2 16.16 -10.63 -12.97
C LEU A 2 16.51 -11.97 -13.64
N LYS A 3 17.51 -11.98 -14.52
CA LYS A 3 17.98 -13.20 -15.20
C LYS A 3 18.46 -14.28 -14.20
N VAL A 4 19.33 -13.89 -13.25
CA VAL A 4 19.88 -14.78 -12.21
C VAL A 4 18.80 -15.30 -11.24
N SER A 5 17.79 -14.49 -10.94
CA SER A 5 16.65 -14.89 -10.10
C SER A 5 15.78 -15.95 -10.80
N ALA A 6 15.54 -15.79 -12.10
CA ALA A 6 14.72 -16.71 -12.89
C ALA A 6 15.46 -18.00 -13.27
N ASP A 7 16.77 -17.93 -13.50
CA ASP A 7 17.60 -19.04 -13.96
C ASP A 7 19.04 -18.92 -13.41
N GLN A 8 19.44 -19.91 -12.61
CA GLN A 8 20.72 -19.96 -11.91
C GLN A 8 21.87 -20.34 -12.84
N LYS A 9 21.60 -20.89 -14.04
CA LYS A 9 22.63 -21.09 -15.06
C LYS A 9 23.30 -19.77 -15.46
N GLN A 10 22.62 -18.65 -15.26
CA GLN A 10 23.17 -17.31 -15.48
C GLN A 10 24.35 -16.97 -14.56
N LEU A 11 24.56 -17.73 -13.47
CA LEU A 11 25.76 -17.61 -12.63
C LEU A 11 27.04 -18.07 -13.35
N GLN A 12 26.91 -18.85 -14.43
CA GLN A 12 28.02 -19.31 -15.27
C GLN A 12 28.17 -18.47 -16.55
N ASN A 13 27.34 -17.44 -16.73
CA ASN A 13 27.37 -16.59 -17.92
C ASN A 13 28.65 -15.72 -17.92
N SER A 14 29.31 -15.59 -19.08
CA SER A 14 30.53 -14.79 -19.24
C SER A 14 30.38 -13.34 -18.81
N ASP A 15 29.25 -12.71 -19.14
CA ASP A 15 28.97 -11.30 -18.82
C ASP A 15 28.77 -11.11 -17.31
N TYR A 16 28.22 -12.12 -16.64
CA TYR A 16 28.11 -12.15 -15.18
C TYR A 16 29.47 -12.34 -14.54
N LEU A 17 30.26 -13.32 -15.01
CA LEU A 17 31.60 -13.61 -14.47
C LEU A 17 32.59 -12.47 -14.70
N ALA A 18 32.41 -11.68 -15.76
CA ALA A 18 33.19 -10.47 -16.03
C ALA A 18 32.91 -9.32 -15.05
N GLN A 19 31.83 -9.38 -14.27
CA GLN A 19 31.55 -8.38 -13.25
C GLN A 19 32.51 -8.52 -12.05
N PRO A 20 32.88 -7.40 -11.39
CA PRO A 20 33.63 -7.43 -10.14
C PRO A 20 33.00 -8.35 -9.09
N LYS A 21 33.81 -8.93 -8.22
CA LYS A 21 33.36 -9.90 -7.21
C LYS A 21 32.28 -9.31 -6.30
N GLU A 22 32.43 -8.05 -5.91
CA GLU A 22 31.49 -7.29 -5.09
C GLU A 22 30.15 -7.10 -5.82
N ARG A 23 30.19 -6.79 -7.12
CA ARG A 23 28.99 -6.62 -7.94
C ARG A 23 28.25 -7.94 -8.11
N ARG A 24 28.96 -9.04 -8.32
CA ARG A 24 28.38 -10.39 -8.35
C ARG A 24 27.69 -10.73 -7.03
N ALA A 25 28.34 -10.44 -5.90
CA ALA A 25 27.78 -10.67 -4.56
C ALA A 25 26.45 -9.93 -4.33
N LEU A 26 26.35 -8.67 -4.79
CA LEU A 26 25.10 -7.91 -4.74
C LEU A 26 24.03 -8.47 -5.69
N ILE A 27 24.41 -8.93 -6.88
CA ILE A 27 23.47 -9.49 -7.85
C ILE A 27 22.81 -10.77 -7.33
N GLN A 28 23.59 -11.68 -6.74
CA GLN A 28 23.08 -12.94 -6.21
C GLN A 28 22.24 -12.74 -4.94
N ASP A 29 22.64 -11.84 -4.03
CA ASP A 29 21.83 -11.48 -2.86
C ASP A 29 20.50 -10.85 -3.27
N ALA A 30 20.52 -9.89 -4.20
CA ALA A 30 19.29 -9.28 -4.72
C ALA A 30 18.40 -10.31 -5.46
N ALA A 31 18.99 -11.25 -6.20
CA ALA A 31 18.25 -12.31 -6.87
C ALA A 31 17.57 -13.27 -5.87
N TYR A 32 18.26 -13.64 -4.79
CA TYR A 32 17.72 -14.45 -3.72
C TYR A 32 16.57 -13.74 -2.99
N ARG A 33 16.77 -12.47 -2.59
CA ARG A 33 15.75 -11.66 -1.93
C ARG A 33 14.52 -11.46 -2.82
N LEU A 34 14.70 -11.23 -4.11
CA LEU A 34 13.60 -11.09 -5.07
C LEU A 34 12.78 -12.39 -5.17
N GLU A 35 13.44 -13.55 -5.20
CA GLU A 35 12.70 -14.82 -5.27
C GLU A 35 11.96 -15.12 -3.96
N ARG A 36 12.56 -14.80 -2.81
CA ARG A 36 11.86 -14.87 -1.51
C ARG A 36 10.66 -13.93 -1.46
N TYR A 37 10.77 -12.72 -1.98
CA TYR A 37 9.67 -11.77 -2.07
C TYR A 37 8.52 -12.32 -2.94
N ARG A 38 8.85 -12.86 -4.13
CA ARG A 38 7.85 -13.46 -5.05
C ARG A 38 7.21 -14.72 -4.51
N ALA A 39 7.91 -15.46 -3.64
CA ALA A 39 7.39 -16.64 -2.98
C ALA A 39 6.43 -16.34 -1.83
N ASN A 40 6.36 -15.09 -1.38
CA ASN A 40 5.59 -14.75 -0.19
C ASN A 40 4.10 -15.07 -0.39
N GLY A 41 3.51 -15.81 0.54
CA GLY A 41 2.11 -16.25 0.47
C GLY A 41 1.81 -17.36 -0.54
N LEU A 42 2.82 -17.91 -1.22
CA LEU A 42 2.66 -19.05 -2.13
C LEU A 42 3.03 -20.36 -1.44
N GLU A 43 2.42 -21.45 -1.90
CA GLU A 43 2.80 -22.80 -1.49
C GLU A 43 4.24 -23.15 -1.87
N ARG A 44 4.77 -24.18 -1.22
CA ARG A 44 6.14 -24.64 -1.47
C ARG A 44 6.23 -25.25 -2.87
N ASP A 45 7.15 -24.71 -3.67
CA ASP A 45 7.52 -25.23 -4.98
C ASP A 45 8.93 -25.83 -4.94
N THR A 46 9.09 -27.04 -5.48
CA THR A 46 10.36 -27.77 -5.48
C THR A 46 11.39 -27.08 -6.37
N GLN A 47 10.99 -26.57 -7.54
CA GLN A 47 11.90 -25.84 -8.43
C GLN A 47 12.39 -24.56 -7.76
N ARG A 48 11.49 -23.76 -7.18
CA ARG A 48 11.85 -22.56 -6.42
C ARG A 48 12.77 -22.87 -5.24
N SER A 49 12.53 -23.97 -4.54
CA SER A 49 13.39 -24.41 -3.43
C SER A 49 14.81 -24.69 -3.92
N GLN A 50 14.94 -25.40 -5.06
CA GLN A 50 16.23 -25.68 -5.69
C GLN A 50 16.94 -24.38 -6.13
N ARG A 51 16.22 -23.50 -6.83
CA ARG A 51 16.71 -22.17 -7.23
C ARG A 51 17.23 -21.35 -6.05
N SER A 52 16.48 -21.35 -4.94
CA SER A 52 16.86 -20.65 -3.71
C SER A 52 18.12 -21.25 -3.08
N PHE A 53 18.24 -22.58 -3.10
CA PHE A 53 19.41 -23.29 -2.57
C PHE A 53 20.68 -22.98 -3.37
N GLU A 54 20.62 -23.01 -4.70
CA GLU A 54 21.75 -22.67 -5.58
C GLU A 54 22.20 -21.21 -5.39
N LEU A 55 21.26 -20.28 -5.22
CA LEU A 55 21.58 -18.88 -4.90
C LEU A 55 22.25 -18.76 -3.52
N LEU A 56 21.79 -19.51 -2.52
CA LEU A 56 22.42 -19.55 -1.19
C LEU A 56 23.84 -20.13 -1.24
N GLN A 57 24.09 -21.14 -2.07
CA GLN A 57 25.44 -21.67 -2.28
C GLN A 57 26.36 -20.60 -2.90
N ALA A 58 25.88 -19.86 -3.91
CA ALA A 58 26.62 -18.75 -4.50
C ALA A 58 26.90 -17.63 -3.47
N ILE A 59 25.90 -17.29 -2.64
CA ILE A 59 26.04 -16.35 -1.51
C ILE A 59 27.10 -16.81 -0.52
N ASN A 60 27.13 -18.09 -0.17
CA ASN A 60 28.13 -18.62 0.73
C ASN A 60 29.56 -18.51 0.17
N GLN A 61 29.73 -18.74 -1.15
CA GLN A 61 31.04 -18.64 -1.82
C GLN A 61 31.51 -17.19 -2.04
N ASN A 62 30.57 -16.26 -2.18
CA ASN A 62 30.84 -14.85 -2.46
C ASN A 62 29.91 -13.92 -1.66
N PRO A 63 30.06 -13.84 -0.34
CA PRO A 63 29.09 -13.17 0.52
C PRO A 63 28.95 -11.67 0.16
N PRO A 64 27.71 -11.13 0.15
CA PRO A 64 27.51 -9.69 -0.02
C PRO A 64 28.05 -8.93 1.20
N PRO A 65 28.40 -7.64 1.03
CA PRO A 65 28.65 -6.78 2.18
C PRO A 65 27.42 -6.71 3.08
N GLN A 66 27.63 -6.44 4.37
CA GLN A 66 26.50 -6.16 5.27
C GLN A 66 25.73 -4.94 4.76
N LEU A 67 24.41 -5.09 4.69
CA LEU A 67 23.51 -3.99 4.40
C LEU A 67 23.25 -3.22 5.70
N ASP A 68 23.76 -2.00 5.78
CA ASP A 68 23.38 -1.06 6.83
C ASP A 68 22.17 -0.25 6.35
N ILE A 69 20.97 -0.80 6.62
CA ILE A 69 19.71 -0.14 6.28
C ILE A 69 19.03 0.21 7.61
N PRO A 70 18.74 1.49 7.88
CA PRO A 70 18.02 1.88 9.07
C PRO A 70 16.66 1.17 9.08
N ARG A 71 16.35 0.49 10.18
CA ARG A 71 15.03 -0.08 10.37
C ARG A 71 14.02 1.08 10.38
N PRO A 72 12.96 1.05 9.56
CA PRO A 72 11.90 2.05 9.66
C PRO A 72 11.26 1.94 11.04
N GLY A 73 10.89 3.07 11.63
CA GLY A 73 10.17 3.06 12.90
C GLY A 73 8.81 2.42 12.77
N LEU A 74 8.20 2.18 13.92
CA LEU A 74 7.00 1.38 13.99
C LEU A 74 5.78 2.26 13.63
N PRO A 75 4.76 1.74 12.92
CA PRO A 75 3.56 2.50 12.56
C PRO A 75 2.89 3.21 13.75
N GLU A 76 2.94 2.61 14.95
CA GLU A 76 2.42 3.17 16.19
C GLU A 76 3.19 4.40 16.70
N GLU A 77 4.39 4.65 16.20
CA GLU A 77 5.19 5.86 16.47
C GLU A 77 4.88 7.00 15.46
N GLY A 78 3.97 6.75 14.52
CA GLY A 78 3.52 7.71 13.51
C GLY A 78 2.45 8.69 14.04
N HIS A 79 1.56 9.12 13.15
CA HIS A 79 0.45 10.01 13.53
C HIS A 79 -0.68 9.24 14.23
N GLU A 80 -1.54 9.98 14.95
CA GLU A 80 -2.76 9.43 15.55
C GLU A 80 -3.72 8.90 14.49
N SER A 81 -4.40 7.80 14.78
CA SER A 81 -5.27 7.10 13.81
C SER A 81 -6.72 7.59 13.80
N ARG A 82 -7.00 8.75 14.42
CA ARG A 82 -8.34 9.33 14.54
C ARG A 82 -8.32 10.84 14.30
N THR A 83 -9.23 11.31 13.45
CA THR A 83 -9.43 12.74 13.18
C THR A 83 -10.88 13.13 13.35
N TRP A 84 -11.13 14.22 14.09
CA TRP A 84 -12.43 14.91 14.12
C TRP A 84 -12.43 16.06 13.13
N GLN A 85 -13.56 16.28 12.48
CA GLN A 85 -13.74 17.34 11.48
C GLN A 85 -14.95 18.18 11.85
N LEU A 86 -14.83 19.49 11.73
CA LEU A 86 -15.92 20.45 11.92
C LEU A 86 -15.95 21.39 10.72
N GLY A 87 -17.13 21.64 10.20
CA GLY A 87 -17.36 22.55 9.09
C GLY A 87 -18.67 23.28 9.23
N ALA A 88 -18.85 24.33 8.44
CA ALA A 88 -20.12 25.03 8.29
C ALA A 88 -20.23 25.55 6.86
N GLY A 89 -21.45 25.72 6.37
CA GLY A 89 -21.69 26.20 5.02
C GLY A 89 -23.16 26.46 4.74
N THR A 90 -23.46 26.77 3.50
CA THR A 90 -24.82 26.98 3.01
C THR A 90 -25.04 26.16 1.75
N ARG A 91 -26.22 25.58 1.60
CA ARG A 91 -26.63 24.88 0.38
C ARG A 91 -28.11 25.11 0.12
N SER A 92 -28.46 25.48 -1.11
CA SER A 92 -29.85 25.78 -1.50
C SER A 92 -30.54 26.72 -0.51
N ASP A 93 -29.85 27.81 -0.17
CA ASP A 93 -30.28 28.84 0.78
C ASP A 93 -30.51 28.38 2.23
N LYS A 94 -30.00 27.20 2.61
CA LYS A 94 -30.03 26.69 3.98
C LYS A 94 -28.63 26.59 4.56
N ALA A 95 -28.39 27.18 5.73
CA ALA A 95 -27.15 26.97 6.47
C ALA A 95 -27.07 25.56 7.07
N PHE A 96 -25.85 25.06 7.26
CA PHE A 96 -25.57 23.82 7.98
C PHE A 96 -24.26 23.90 8.77
N ALA A 97 -24.21 23.12 9.84
CA ALA A 97 -22.97 22.66 10.47
C ALA A 97 -22.66 21.23 9.98
N GLU A 98 -21.39 20.90 9.80
CA GLU A 98 -20.90 19.58 9.42
C GLU A 98 -19.98 19.02 10.50
N TYR A 99 -20.19 17.76 10.84
CA TYR A 99 -19.42 17.00 11.80
C TYR A 99 -18.86 15.76 11.12
N GLY A 100 -17.56 15.54 11.25
CA GLY A 100 -16.89 14.39 10.66
C GLY A 100 -16.02 13.63 11.67
N LEU A 101 -15.89 12.33 11.42
CA LEU A 101 -15.04 11.42 12.16
C LEU A 101 -14.34 10.48 11.18
N ARG A 102 -13.02 10.39 11.29
CA ARG A 102 -12.18 9.41 10.58
C ARG A 102 -11.51 8.50 11.62
N MET A 103 -11.52 7.18 11.40
CA MET A 103 -10.89 6.20 12.32
C MET A 103 -10.06 5.16 11.57
N ALA A 104 -9.04 4.64 12.28
CA ALA A 104 -7.97 3.82 11.69
C ALA A 104 -7.49 4.45 10.39
N TYR A 105 -7.31 5.77 10.47
CA TYR A 105 -7.08 6.68 9.37
C TYR A 105 -5.60 6.66 9.04
N HIS A 106 -5.24 6.30 7.81
CA HIS A 106 -3.93 6.50 7.18
C HIS A 106 -4.19 6.76 5.69
N ASP A 107 -4.15 8.02 5.26
CA ASP A 107 -4.36 8.35 3.85
C ASP A 107 -3.07 8.68 3.11
N LEU A 108 -3.18 8.78 1.79
CA LEU A 108 -2.02 9.05 0.93
C LEU A 108 -1.41 10.44 1.13
N ASN A 109 -2.19 11.41 1.63
CA ASN A 109 -1.75 12.79 1.86
C ASN A 109 -1.13 12.95 3.25
N ASP A 110 -1.35 12.00 4.14
CA ASP A 110 -0.85 11.97 5.52
C ASP A 110 -0.05 10.69 5.79
N ASN A 111 0.68 10.22 4.77
CA ASN A 111 1.46 8.99 4.89
C ASN A 111 2.67 9.20 5.82
N ALA A 112 2.56 8.73 7.07
CA ALA A 112 3.57 8.91 8.10
C ALA A 112 4.76 7.94 8.00
N TYR A 113 5.78 8.27 8.79
CA TYR A 113 6.87 7.38 9.15
C TYR A 113 6.33 6.01 9.62
N GLY A 114 6.91 4.92 9.11
CA GLY A 114 6.50 3.55 9.42
C GLY A 114 5.44 2.94 8.48
N PHE A 115 4.78 3.73 7.62
CA PHE A 115 3.76 3.24 6.70
C PHE A 115 4.30 2.92 5.28
N PRO A 116 3.83 1.85 4.62
CA PRO A 116 4.23 1.54 3.26
C PRO A 116 3.85 2.65 2.27
N LEU A 117 4.81 3.07 1.43
CA LEU A 117 4.55 4.06 0.40
C LEU A 117 3.45 3.61 -0.58
N GLY A 118 2.45 4.46 -0.77
CA GLY A 118 1.33 4.21 -1.68
C GLY A 118 0.23 3.33 -1.06
N ALA A 119 0.29 3.01 0.23
CA ALA A 119 -0.80 2.36 0.94
C ALA A 119 -1.68 3.41 1.65
N GLN A 120 -3.00 3.22 1.56
CA GLN A 120 -3.99 3.91 2.38
C GLN A 120 -4.94 2.89 2.97
N ILE A 121 -5.27 3.07 4.25
CA ILE A 121 -6.27 2.29 4.97
C ILE A 121 -7.06 3.28 5.83
N GLU A 122 -8.37 3.31 5.67
CA GLU A 122 -9.29 4.05 6.52
C GLU A 122 -10.51 3.17 6.81
N ILE A 123 -10.71 2.79 8.08
CA ILE A 123 -11.77 1.83 8.42
C ILE A 123 -13.13 2.51 8.54
N LEU A 124 -13.18 3.75 9.04
CA LEU A 124 -14.41 4.53 9.12
C LEU A 124 -14.18 5.95 8.64
N GLN A 125 -15.03 6.41 7.73
CA GLN A 125 -15.28 7.83 7.48
C GLN A 125 -16.76 8.12 7.68
N LEU A 126 -17.10 9.03 8.60
CA LEU A 126 -18.46 9.51 8.80
C LEU A 126 -18.50 11.02 8.59
N LYS A 127 -19.50 11.49 7.83
CA LYS A 127 -19.86 12.91 7.76
C LYS A 127 -21.36 13.07 7.93
N VAL A 128 -21.74 13.97 8.83
CA VAL A 128 -23.13 14.32 9.12
C VAL A 128 -23.28 15.84 9.07
N ARG A 129 -24.36 16.31 8.44
CA ARG A 129 -24.76 17.71 8.48
C ARG A 129 -25.99 17.92 9.34
N GLN A 130 -26.00 19.01 10.08
CA GLN A 130 -27.18 19.57 10.72
C GLN A 130 -27.53 20.86 9.99
N TYR A 131 -28.65 20.86 9.27
CA TYR A 131 -29.21 22.06 8.67
C TYR A 131 -30.07 22.83 9.68
N GLU A 132 -30.43 24.06 9.31
CA GLU A 132 -31.47 24.85 9.98
C GLU A 132 -32.73 24.02 10.27
N GLY A 133 -33.39 24.31 11.39
CA GLY A 133 -34.56 23.54 11.83
C GLY A 133 -34.22 22.16 12.40
N ASN A 134 -32.95 21.91 12.75
CA ASN A 134 -32.47 20.64 13.33
C ASN A 134 -32.66 19.44 12.40
N ASP A 135 -32.53 19.66 11.09
CA ASP A 135 -32.56 18.60 10.08
C ASP A 135 -31.18 17.93 9.97
N TRP A 136 -31.08 16.68 10.42
CA TRP A 136 -29.84 15.91 10.44
C TRP A 136 -29.77 14.95 9.26
N GLN A 137 -28.65 15.02 8.54
CA GLN A 137 -28.45 14.24 7.34
C GLN A 137 -27.05 13.62 7.30
N VAL A 138 -26.99 12.29 7.22
CA VAL A 138 -25.75 11.58 6.84
C VAL A 138 -25.40 11.98 5.41
N GLN A 139 -24.17 12.47 5.24
CA GLN A 139 -23.61 12.84 3.94
C GLN A 139 -22.71 11.73 3.39
N GLN A 140 -21.96 11.06 4.27
CA GLN A 140 -21.01 10.03 3.89
C GLN A 140 -20.83 9.05 5.05
N LEU A 141 -20.83 7.76 4.74
CA LEU A 141 -20.41 6.67 5.63
C LEU A 141 -19.59 5.68 4.82
N ASP A 142 -18.27 5.71 4.94
CA ASP A 142 -17.41 4.71 4.34
C ASP A 142 -16.91 3.72 5.40
N LEU A 143 -16.96 2.45 5.02
CA LEU A 143 -16.48 1.31 5.77
C LEU A 143 -15.39 0.63 4.94
N ALA A 144 -14.17 0.58 5.49
CA ALA A 144 -13.00 -0.02 4.85
C ALA A 144 -12.68 0.56 3.46
N THR A 145 -12.10 1.76 3.46
CA THR A 145 -11.46 2.37 2.29
C THR A 145 -9.99 1.96 2.26
N ILE A 146 -9.62 1.10 1.30
CA ILE A 146 -8.25 0.64 1.14
C ILE A 146 -7.78 0.97 -0.27
N ARG A 147 -6.56 1.46 -0.39
CA ARG A 147 -5.92 1.73 -1.67
C ARG A 147 -4.47 1.30 -1.64
N SER A 148 -4.05 0.57 -2.67
CA SER A 148 -2.67 0.18 -2.90
C SER A 148 -2.19 0.72 -4.24
N LEU A 149 -1.27 1.68 -4.18
CA LEU A 149 -0.58 2.33 -5.29
C LEU A 149 0.94 2.16 -5.16
N THR A 150 1.38 0.99 -4.69
CA THR A 150 2.81 0.70 -4.53
C THR A 150 3.57 0.92 -5.84
N PRO A 151 4.70 1.67 -5.84
CA PRO A 151 5.44 1.96 -7.07
C PRO A 151 5.86 0.70 -7.83
N ARG A 152 5.71 0.77 -9.15
CA ARG A 152 6.19 -0.27 -10.08
C ARG A 152 7.64 0.01 -10.45
N THR A 153 8.48 -1.02 -10.37
CA THR A 153 9.90 -0.98 -10.74
C THR A 153 10.23 -2.10 -11.74
N GLU A 154 11.48 -2.16 -12.20
CA GLU A 154 11.95 -3.30 -12.99
C GLU A 154 11.86 -4.63 -12.24
N LEU A 155 12.06 -4.61 -10.92
CA LEU A 155 12.08 -5.80 -10.06
C LEU A 155 10.68 -6.16 -9.55
N LEU A 156 9.91 -5.16 -9.12
CA LEU A 156 8.63 -5.31 -8.45
C LEU A 156 7.51 -4.75 -9.32
N LYS A 157 6.53 -5.59 -9.63
CA LYS A 157 5.40 -5.26 -10.52
C LYS A 157 4.05 -5.51 -9.84
N PRO A 158 3.78 -4.88 -8.69
CA PRO A 158 2.52 -5.06 -7.98
C PRO A 158 1.35 -4.54 -8.82
N TRP A 159 0.16 -5.04 -8.53
CA TRP A 159 -1.08 -4.52 -9.09
C TRP A 159 -1.56 -3.38 -8.20
N SER A 160 -1.99 -2.28 -8.82
CA SER A 160 -2.75 -1.27 -8.11
C SER A 160 -4.19 -1.74 -7.95
N TRP A 161 -4.73 -1.54 -6.77
CA TRP A 161 -6.12 -1.87 -6.46
C TRP A 161 -6.64 -0.92 -5.40
N GLN A 162 -7.96 -0.79 -5.36
CA GLN A 162 -8.64 -0.10 -4.29
C GLN A 162 -9.94 -0.85 -3.99
N VAL A 163 -10.45 -0.64 -2.79
CA VAL A 163 -11.80 -1.03 -2.41
C VAL A 163 -12.38 0.07 -1.52
N THR A 164 -13.67 0.33 -1.68
CA THR A 164 -14.44 1.19 -0.77
C THR A 164 -15.85 0.64 -0.71
N GLY A 165 -16.40 0.46 0.49
CA GLY A 165 -17.81 0.15 0.68
C GLY A 165 -18.45 1.21 1.57
N GLY A 166 -19.62 1.74 1.19
CA GLY A 166 -20.22 2.81 1.97
C GLY A 166 -21.53 3.34 1.45
N LEU A 167 -21.93 4.47 2.03
CA LEU A 167 -23.10 5.26 1.67
C LEU A 167 -22.65 6.69 1.39
N GLU A 168 -23.14 7.27 0.31
CA GLU A 168 -22.89 8.66 -0.03
C GLU A 168 -24.19 9.37 -0.41
N ARG A 169 -24.36 10.61 0.08
CA ARG A 169 -25.47 11.46 -0.33
C ARG A 169 -25.10 12.15 -1.63
N VAL A 170 -25.84 11.81 -2.69
CA VAL A 170 -25.63 12.35 -4.05
C VAL A 170 -26.81 13.22 -4.47
N LEU A 171 -26.55 14.15 -5.40
CA LEU A 171 -27.63 14.88 -6.07
C LEU A 171 -28.37 13.96 -7.04
N GLY A 172 -29.68 13.90 -6.87
CA GLY A 172 -30.62 13.33 -7.82
C GLY A 172 -30.92 14.29 -8.97
N LYS A 173 -31.53 13.74 -10.03
CA LYS A 173 -31.81 14.45 -11.29
C LYS A 173 -32.79 15.62 -11.11
N HIS A 174 -33.61 15.59 -10.05
CA HIS A 174 -34.66 16.58 -9.81
C HIS A 174 -34.30 17.51 -8.64
N GLY A 175 -33.03 17.57 -8.24
CA GLY A 175 -32.56 18.37 -7.11
C GLY A 175 -32.83 17.73 -5.74
N ASP A 176 -33.37 16.52 -5.73
CA ASP A 176 -33.48 15.67 -4.55
C ASP A 176 -32.10 15.17 -4.11
N GLU A 177 -31.93 14.87 -2.82
CA GLU A 177 -30.69 14.31 -2.29
C GLU A 177 -30.94 12.93 -1.72
N ASN A 178 -30.33 11.92 -2.34
CA ASN A 178 -30.52 10.53 -1.96
C ASN A 178 -29.25 9.94 -1.39
N LEU A 179 -29.39 9.16 -0.32
CA LEU A 179 -28.32 8.34 0.21
C LEU A 179 -28.27 7.05 -0.63
N VAL A 180 -27.14 6.82 -1.30
CA VAL A 180 -26.96 5.66 -2.18
C VAL A 180 -25.77 4.83 -1.73
N SER A 181 -25.84 3.52 -2.00
CA SER A 181 -24.71 2.62 -1.78
C SER A 181 -23.59 2.95 -2.76
N ARG A 182 -22.37 3.03 -2.24
CA ARG A 182 -21.14 3.20 -3.01
C ARG A 182 -20.25 1.98 -2.80
N VAL A 183 -19.87 1.35 -3.90
CA VAL A 183 -18.87 0.29 -3.92
C VAL A 183 -17.91 0.56 -5.08
N ASN A 184 -16.61 0.57 -4.80
CA ASN A 184 -15.54 0.65 -5.79
C ASN A 184 -14.43 -0.34 -5.46
#